data_AF-S6CSL9-F1
#
_entry.id   AF-S6CSL9-F1
#
_cell.length_a   1.000
_cell.length_b   1.000
_cell.length_c   1.000
_cell.angle_alpha   90.00
_cell.angle_beta   90.00
_cell.angle_gamma   90.00
#
_symmetry.space_group_name_H-M   'P 1'
#
loop_
_entity.id
_entity.type
_entity.pdbx_description
1 polymer ?
#
loop_
_entity_poly.entity_id
_entity_poly.type
_entity_poly.pdbx_seq_one_letter_code
_entity_poly.pdbx_strand_id
1 'polypeptide(L)'
;MGTAQRHDRATAVFEAIGTGEVAYRPLYTSTYVLDELATLILSHRDHDAATAALERVRESPTTVIQPDRADFDRTCEAFARYDDHEISLTDHMSGVLAADRDIEHVFTFDPDHFRTLEFTAVPDDTGEGV
;
A
#
# COMPACT_ATOMS: atom_id res chain seq x y z
N MET A 1 5.59 7.04 15.51
CA MET A 1 6.87 6.72 14.82
C MET A 1 7.26 7.90 13.93
N GLY A 2 8.52 8.34 13.94
CA GLY A 2 8.97 9.46 13.09
C GLY A 2 9.21 9.05 11.62
N THR A 3 9.19 9.99 10.68
CA THR A 3 9.38 9.73 9.23
C THR A 3 10.71 9.03 8.92
N ALA A 4 11.80 9.38 9.61
CA ALA A 4 13.09 8.71 9.44
C ALA A 4 13.02 7.22 9.84
N GLN A 5 12.38 6.92 10.97
CA GLN A 5 12.20 5.54 11.42
C GLN A 5 11.29 4.73 10.48
N ARG A 6 10.28 5.36 9.86
CA ARG A 6 9.47 4.74 8.79
C ARG A 6 10.32 4.43 7.55
N HIS A 7 11.21 5.34 7.15
CA HIS A 7 12.09 5.14 6.02
C HIS A 7 13.05 3.96 6.24
N ASP A 8 13.69 3.87 7.40
CA ASP A 8 14.63 2.79 7.71
C ASP A 8 13.92 1.42 7.73
N ARG A 9 12.73 1.34 8.34
CA ARG A 9 11.90 0.12 8.34
C ARG A 9 11.47 -0.28 6.94
N ALA A 10 11.02 0.67 6.13
CA ALA A 10 10.63 0.40 4.74
C ALA A 10 11.82 -0.17 3.94
N THR A 11 12.98 0.47 4.04
CA THR A 11 14.20 0.02 3.36
C THR A 11 14.57 -1.39 3.78
N ALA A 12 14.56 -1.71 5.08
CA ALA A 12 14.87 -3.05 5.57
C ALA A 12 13.93 -4.13 4.99
N VAL A 13 12.62 -3.85 4.93
CA VAL A 13 11.64 -4.78 4.33
C VAL A 13 11.93 -4.99 2.85
N PHE A 14 12.11 -3.93 2.07
CA PHE A 14 12.37 -4.05 0.63
C PHE A 14 13.73 -4.70 0.32
N GLU A 15 14.75 -4.48 1.14
CA GLU A 15 16.03 -5.20 1.04
C GLU A 15 15.85 -6.69 1.32
N ALA A 16 15.13 -7.08 2.38
CA ALA A 16 14.84 -8.48 2.69
C ALA A 16 14.03 -9.17 1.57
N ILE A 17 13.08 -8.46 0.94
CA ILE A 17 12.37 -8.94 -0.25
C ILE A 17 13.34 -9.08 -1.43
N GLY A 18 14.27 -8.14 -1.58
CA GLY A 18 15.28 -8.10 -2.63
C GLY A 18 16.25 -9.28 -2.57
N THR A 19 16.73 -9.62 -1.37
CA THR A 19 17.64 -10.73 -1.09
C THR A 19 16.93 -12.09 -1.05
N GLY A 20 15.61 -12.10 -0.88
CA GLY A 20 14.80 -13.33 -0.75
C GLY A 20 14.78 -13.89 0.67
N GLU A 21 15.18 -13.10 1.67
CA GLU A 21 15.05 -13.44 3.10
C GLU A 21 13.58 -13.56 3.51
N VAL A 22 12.71 -12.72 2.92
CA VAL A 22 11.25 -12.83 3.04
C VAL A 22 10.61 -13.07 1.68
N ALA A 23 9.54 -13.86 1.67
CA ALA A 23 8.91 -14.37 0.45
C ALA A 23 7.72 -13.52 -0.04
N TYR A 24 7.75 -12.18 0.14
CA TYR A 24 6.71 -11.29 -0.37
C TYR A 24 6.88 -11.02 -1.88
N ARG A 25 6.58 -12.02 -2.70
CA ARG A 25 6.56 -11.89 -4.17
C ARG A 25 5.43 -12.74 -4.77
N PRO A 26 4.79 -12.27 -5.85
CA PRO A 26 4.97 -10.97 -6.52
C PRO A 26 4.45 -9.78 -5.71
N LEU A 27 4.97 -8.57 -6.01
CA LEU A 27 4.54 -7.32 -5.38
C LEU A 27 3.45 -6.63 -6.21
N TYR A 28 2.47 -6.06 -5.52
CA TYR A 28 1.35 -5.35 -6.14
C TYR A 28 1.16 -3.96 -5.52
N THR A 29 0.66 -3.04 -6.33
CA THR A 29 0.11 -1.75 -5.91
C THR A 29 -1.03 -1.39 -6.86
N SER A 30 -1.70 -0.25 -6.68
CA SER A 30 -2.81 0.19 -7.53
C SER A 30 -2.64 1.62 -8.03
N THR A 31 -3.39 1.98 -9.07
CA THR A 31 -3.43 3.37 -9.54
C THR A 31 -3.98 4.33 -8.47
N TYR A 32 -4.79 3.86 -7.52
CA TYR A 32 -5.27 4.66 -6.38
C TYR A 32 -4.13 4.99 -5.41
N VAL A 33 -3.29 4.00 -5.08
CA VAL A 33 -2.08 4.22 -4.26
C VAL A 33 -1.10 5.16 -4.96
N LEU A 34 -0.96 5.07 -6.30
CA LEU A 34 -0.12 6.00 -7.05
C LEU A 34 -0.67 7.43 -7.08
N ASP A 35 -1.98 7.60 -7.23
CA ASP A 35 -2.64 8.91 -7.17
C ASP A 35 -2.45 9.57 -5.80
N GLU A 36 -2.67 8.81 -4.72
CA GLU A 36 -2.44 9.27 -3.36
C GLU A 36 -0.96 9.58 -3.10
N LEU A 37 -0.04 8.74 -3.54
CA LEU A 37 1.41 8.98 -3.43
C LEU A 37 1.81 10.29 -4.13
N ALA A 38 1.38 10.49 -5.37
CA ALA A 38 1.69 11.71 -6.13
C ALA A 38 1.11 12.95 -5.45
N THR A 39 -0.15 12.88 -5.02
CA THR A 39 -0.85 13.98 -4.33
C THR A 39 -0.18 14.31 -2.99
N LEU A 40 0.21 13.30 -2.23
CA LEU A 40 0.89 13.46 -0.95
C LEU A 40 2.26 14.13 -1.15
N ILE A 41 3.05 13.70 -2.14
CA ILE A 41 4.35 14.33 -2.41
C ILE A 41 4.16 15.77 -2.87
N LEU A 42 3.21 16.04 -3.79
CA LEU A 42 2.91 17.39 -4.25
C LEU A 42 2.51 18.33 -3.11
N SER A 43 1.78 17.83 -2.11
CA SER A 43 1.36 18.65 -0.96
C SER A 43 2.50 19.01 0.01
N HIS A 44 3.62 18.28 -0.01
CA HIS A 44 4.75 18.49 0.92
C HIS A 44 6.07 18.88 0.24
N ARG A 45 6.17 18.72 -1.08
CA ARG A 45 7.39 18.88 -1.89
C ARG A 45 7.06 19.64 -3.18
N ASP A 46 7.56 19.16 -4.32
CA ASP A 46 7.39 19.75 -5.63
C ASP A 46 7.02 18.69 -6.68
N HIS A 47 6.71 19.16 -7.88
CA HIS A 47 6.31 18.32 -9.00
C HIS A 47 7.41 17.35 -9.45
N ASP A 48 8.68 17.77 -9.38
CA ASP A 48 9.81 16.94 -9.78
C ASP A 48 9.97 15.74 -8.84
N ALA A 49 9.81 15.95 -7.54
CA ALA A 49 9.80 14.87 -6.55
C ALA A 49 8.64 13.88 -6.77
N ALA A 50 7.43 14.37 -7.07
CA ALA A 50 6.28 13.51 -7.34
C ALA A 50 6.47 12.68 -8.62
N THR A 51 6.98 13.32 -9.68
CA THR A 51 7.29 12.64 -10.95
C THR A 51 8.34 11.55 -10.75
N ALA A 52 9.43 11.88 -10.07
CA ALA A 52 10.53 10.95 -9.83
C ALA A 52 10.13 9.77 -8.93
N ALA A 53 9.12 9.92 -8.05
CA ALA A 53 8.57 8.84 -7.25
C ALA A 53 7.69 7.91 -8.10
N LEU A 54 6.80 8.47 -8.94
CA LEU A 54 5.97 7.69 -9.85
C LEU A 54 6.80 6.88 -10.84
N GLU A 55 7.85 7.48 -11.42
CA GLU A 55 8.78 6.80 -12.33
C GLU A 55 9.45 5.61 -11.65
N ARG A 56 9.97 5.79 -10.43
CA ARG A 56 10.59 4.72 -9.66
C ARG A 56 9.66 3.53 -9.42
N VAL A 57 8.39 3.78 -9.08
CA VAL A 57 7.43 2.67 -8.89
C VAL A 57 7.13 1.98 -10.22
N ARG A 58 6.96 2.74 -11.31
CA ARG A 58 6.68 2.19 -12.64
C ARG A 58 7.85 1.39 -13.23
N GLU A 59 9.07 1.72 -12.86
CA GLU A 59 10.30 1.01 -13.26
C GLU A 59 10.65 -0.15 -12.32
N SER A 60 9.99 -0.24 -11.17
CA SER A 60 10.17 -1.32 -10.20
C SER A 60 9.54 -2.63 -10.66
N PRO A 61 9.90 -3.78 -10.05
CA PRO A 61 9.23 -5.06 -10.33
C PRO A 61 7.79 -5.16 -9.77
N THR A 62 7.27 -4.10 -9.13
CA THR A 62 5.91 -4.05 -8.58
C THR A 62 4.87 -3.95 -9.69
N THR A 63 3.88 -4.81 -9.67
CA THR A 63 2.76 -4.78 -10.61
C THR A 63 1.75 -3.70 -10.20
N VAL A 64 1.53 -2.71 -11.05
CA VAL A 64 0.51 -1.67 -10.84
C VAL A 64 -0.83 -2.16 -11.40
N ILE A 65 -1.80 -2.32 -10.53
CA ILE A 65 -3.17 -2.73 -10.86
C ILE A 65 -3.98 -1.48 -11.22
N GLN A 66 -4.66 -1.52 -12.36
CA GLN A 66 -5.70 -0.56 -12.70
C GLN A 66 -7.06 -1.20 -12.39
N PRO A 67 -7.79 -0.73 -11.36
CA PRO A 67 -9.07 -1.30 -11.00
C PRO A 67 -10.09 -1.14 -12.12
N ASP A 68 -10.91 -2.16 -12.33
CA ASP A 68 -12.03 -2.07 -13.26
C ASP A 68 -13.29 -1.51 -12.58
N ARG A 69 -14.41 -1.52 -13.31
CA ARG A 69 -15.68 -1.04 -12.78
C ARG A 69 -16.20 -1.91 -11.64
N ALA A 70 -16.05 -3.23 -11.72
CA ALA A 70 -16.51 -4.13 -10.68
C ALA A 70 -15.69 -3.97 -9.39
N ASP A 71 -14.37 -3.77 -9.52
CA ASP A 71 -13.49 -3.44 -8.39
C ASP A 71 -13.94 -2.14 -7.70
N PHE A 72 -14.25 -1.11 -8.51
CA PHE A 72 -14.73 0.18 -8.02
C PHE A 72 -16.09 0.06 -7.31
N ASP A 73 -17.06 -0.60 -7.93
CA ASP A 73 -18.41 -0.75 -7.36
C ASP A 73 -18.35 -1.50 -6.01
N ARG A 74 -17.55 -2.58 -5.93
CA ARG A 74 -17.31 -3.31 -4.67
C ARG A 74 -16.60 -2.50 -3.61
N THR A 75 -15.65 -1.66 -4.02
CA THR A 75 -14.97 -0.73 -3.11
C THR A 75 -15.95 0.27 -2.51
N CYS A 76 -16.86 0.83 -3.31
CA CYS A 76 -17.92 1.71 -2.79
C CYS A 76 -18.86 0.99 -1.82
N GLU A 77 -19.23 -0.27 -2.12
CA GLU A 77 -20.06 -1.09 -1.22
C GLU A 77 -19.34 -1.40 0.10
N ALA A 78 -18.04 -1.71 0.04
CA ALA A 78 -17.20 -1.92 1.21
C ALA A 78 -17.09 -0.62 2.02
N PHE A 79 -16.67 0.49 1.39
CA PHE A 79 -16.54 1.80 2.02
C PHE A 79 -17.83 2.26 2.72
N ALA A 80 -19.01 2.01 2.12
CA ALA A 80 -20.29 2.36 2.73
C ALA A 80 -20.68 1.49 3.95
N ARG A 81 -20.08 0.31 4.11
CA ARG A 81 -20.35 -0.62 5.22
C ARG A 81 -19.55 -0.27 6.48
N TYR A 82 -18.35 0.26 6.28
CA TYR A 82 -17.44 0.68 7.34
C TYR A 82 -17.69 2.17 7.61
N ASP A 83 -18.51 2.47 8.63
CA ASP A 83 -18.78 3.85 9.09
C ASP A 83 -17.73 4.31 10.12
N ASP A 84 -16.65 3.56 10.32
CA ASP A 84 -15.48 4.02 11.05
C ASP A 84 -14.68 4.97 10.15
N HIS A 85 -14.75 6.26 10.47
CA HIS A 85 -14.26 7.38 9.67
C HIS A 85 -12.73 7.43 9.46
N GLU A 86 -12.01 6.34 9.76
CA GLU A 86 -10.55 6.28 9.74
C GLU A 86 -9.99 5.61 8.47
N ILE A 87 -10.72 4.69 7.84
CA ILE A 87 -10.21 3.94 6.68
C ILE A 87 -10.51 4.71 5.38
N SER A 88 -9.47 5.00 4.60
CA SER A 88 -9.63 5.75 3.35
C SER A 88 -10.27 4.92 2.24
N LEU A 89 -10.81 5.58 1.21
CA LEU A 89 -11.27 4.89 -0.01
C LEU A 89 -10.12 4.14 -0.70
N THR A 90 -8.89 4.66 -0.62
CA THR A 90 -7.69 3.99 -1.14
C THR A 90 -7.38 2.71 -0.39
N ASP A 91 -7.53 2.71 0.93
CA ASP A 91 -7.34 1.51 1.77
C ASP A 91 -8.41 0.46 1.47
N HIS A 92 -9.68 0.86 1.35
CA HIS A 92 -10.75 -0.04 0.91
C HIS A 92 -10.51 -0.62 -0.48
N MET A 93 -10.06 0.20 -1.44
CA MET A 93 -9.69 -0.27 -2.78
C MET A 93 -8.55 -1.28 -2.70
N SER A 94 -7.52 -1.00 -1.89
CA SER A 94 -6.38 -1.89 -1.68
C SER A 94 -6.83 -3.23 -1.08
N GLY A 95 -7.74 -3.20 -0.10
CA GLY A 95 -8.33 -4.40 0.48
C GLY A 95 -9.15 -5.23 -0.53
N VAL A 96 -10.01 -4.60 -1.33
CA VAL A 96 -10.79 -5.31 -2.38
C VAL A 96 -9.85 -5.99 -3.39
N LEU A 97 -8.84 -5.26 -3.88
CA LEU A 97 -7.90 -5.79 -4.87
C LEU A 97 -7.02 -6.91 -4.31
N ALA A 98 -6.64 -6.83 -3.03
CA ALA A 98 -5.86 -7.84 -2.33
C ALA A 98 -6.67 -9.12 -2.11
N ALA A 99 -7.91 -9.00 -1.62
CA ALA A 99 -8.81 -10.12 -1.41
C ALA A 99 -9.08 -10.90 -2.71
N ASP A 100 -9.26 -10.21 -3.83
CA ASP A 100 -9.49 -10.83 -5.14
C ASP A 100 -8.31 -11.62 -5.70
N ARG A 101 -7.13 -11.43 -5.11
CA ARG A 101 -5.88 -12.06 -5.54
C ARG A 101 -5.34 -13.01 -4.47
N ASP A 102 -6.14 -13.33 -3.45
CA ASP A 102 -5.75 -14.14 -2.30
C ASP A 102 -4.47 -13.61 -1.61
N ILE A 103 -4.34 -12.28 -1.53
CA ILE A 103 -3.21 -11.61 -0.88
C ILE A 103 -3.58 -11.31 0.58
N GLU A 104 -2.86 -11.90 1.52
CA GLU A 104 -3.12 -11.75 2.96
C GLU A 104 -2.24 -10.68 3.64
N HIS A 105 -1.15 -10.27 2.99
CA HIS A 105 -0.13 -9.39 3.57
C HIS A 105 -0.11 -8.03 2.87
N VAL A 106 -0.24 -6.95 3.65
CA VAL A 106 -0.20 -5.58 3.14
C VAL A 106 0.93 -4.82 3.79
N PHE A 107 1.83 -4.25 2.98
CA PHE A 107 2.86 -3.33 3.49
C PHE A 107 2.24 -1.96 3.79
N THR A 108 2.19 -1.58 5.06
CA THR A 108 1.55 -0.33 5.52
C THR A 108 2.19 0.21 6.81
N PHE A 109 2.04 1.52 7.05
CA PHE A 109 2.38 2.15 8.32
C PHE A 109 1.15 2.59 9.13
N ASP A 110 -0.04 2.20 8.67
CA ASP A 110 -1.33 2.40 9.32
C ASP A 110 -1.98 1.01 9.55
N PRO A 111 -1.39 0.20 10.45
CA PRO A 111 -1.71 -1.23 10.56
C PRO A 111 -3.15 -1.48 11.02
N ASP A 112 -3.71 -0.57 11.82
CA ASP A 112 -5.08 -0.72 12.34
C ASP A 112 -6.13 -0.68 11.22
N HIS A 113 -5.90 0.07 10.14
CA HIS A 113 -6.80 0.10 8.99
C HIS A 113 -6.90 -1.29 8.35
N PHE A 114 -5.75 -1.92 8.08
CA PHE A 114 -5.69 -3.19 7.37
C PHE A 114 -6.03 -4.38 8.27
N ARG A 115 -5.82 -4.28 9.58
CA ARG A 115 -6.34 -5.27 10.56
C ARG A 115 -7.87 -5.28 10.59
N THR A 116 -8.52 -4.12 10.53
CA THR A 116 -10.00 -4.02 10.46
C THR A 116 -10.55 -4.65 9.17
N LEU A 117 -9.75 -4.62 8.10
CA LEU A 117 -10.05 -5.29 6.83
C LEU A 117 -9.56 -6.76 6.77
N GLU A 118 -9.17 -7.34 7.90
CA GLU A 118 -8.75 -8.74 8.05
C GLU A 118 -7.44 -9.11 7.32
N PHE A 119 -6.54 -8.15 7.10
CA PHE A 119 -5.20 -8.38 6.55
C PHE A 119 -4.10 -8.39 7.63
N THR A 120 -2.98 -9.02 7.28
CA THR A 120 -1.73 -8.93 8.05
C THR A 120 -0.95 -7.68 7.63
N ALA A 121 -0.74 -6.76 8.56
CA ALA A 121 -0.01 -5.52 8.31
C ALA A 121 1.51 -5.73 8.44
N VAL A 122 2.22 -5.70 7.32
CA VAL A 122 3.67 -5.80 7.27
C VAL A 122 4.29 -4.40 7.37
N PRO A 123 5.33 -4.18 8.18
CA PRO A 123 6.03 -5.16 9.00
C PRO A 123 5.55 -5.25 10.45
N ASP A 124 4.44 -4.62 10.81
CA ASP A 124 4.01 -4.48 12.21
C ASP A 124 3.61 -5.81 12.86
N ASP A 125 2.94 -6.68 12.11
CA ASP A 125 2.46 -7.99 12.57
C ASP A 125 3.49 -9.11 12.39
N THR A 126 4.47 -8.92 11.50
CA THR A 126 5.43 -9.94 11.04
C THR A 126 6.85 -9.73 11.55
N GLY A 127 7.16 -8.54 12.05
CA GLY A 127 8.40 -8.27 12.78
C GLY A 127 9.64 -8.09 11.89
N GLU A 128 9.49 -7.68 10.64
CA GLU A 128 10.62 -7.26 9.81
C GLU A 128 11.08 -5.83 10.15
N GLY A 129 12.39 -5.61 10.14
CA GLY A 129 12.96 -4.28 10.37
C GLY A 129 12.74 -3.71 11.78
N VAL A 130 12.54 -4.57 12.79
CA VAL A 130 12.56 -4.20 14.22
C VAL A 130 13.99 -4.16 14.75
#